data_AF-A0A7L3P581-F1
#
_entry.id   AF-A0A7L3P581-F1
#
_cell.length_a   1.000
_cell.length_b   1.000
_cell.length_c   1.000
_cell.angle_alpha   90.00
_cell.angle_beta   90.00
_cell.angle_gamma   90.00
#
_symmetry.space_group_name_H-M   'P 1'
#
loop_
_entity.id
_entity.type
_entity.pdbx_description
1 polymer ?
#
loop_
_entity_poly.entity_id
_entity_poly.type
_entity_poly.pdbx_seq_one_letter_code
_entity_poly.pdbx_strand_id
1 'polypeptide(L)'
;KSEVPPDYDKHDPEQKQIYRFVRTLFSAAQLTAECAIVTLVYLERLLTYAEIDICPANWKRIVLGAILLASKVWDDQAVWNVDYCQILKDITVEDMNELERQFLELLQFNINVPSSVYAKYYFDLRSLAEANNLSFPLEPLSRDRAYKLEAISRLCEDKYKDFRKAAKKRSVSADNLTVVRWSPAIIS
;
A
#
# COMPACT_ATOMS: atom_id res chain seq x y z
N LYS A 1 -14.15 -7.45 -25.39
CA LYS A 1 -14.36 -5.99 -25.34
C LYS A 1 -15.83 -5.76 -25.03
N SER A 2 -16.14 -5.06 -23.95
CA SER A 2 -17.47 -4.45 -23.78
C SER A 2 -17.29 -3.02 -24.23
N GLU A 3 -18.01 -2.58 -25.27
CA GLU A 3 -17.99 -1.17 -25.65
C GLU A 3 -18.53 -0.32 -24.49
N VAL A 4 -17.89 0.83 -24.26
CA VAL A 4 -18.37 1.79 -23.28
C VAL A 4 -19.67 2.39 -23.84
N PRO A 5 -20.79 2.34 -23.09
CA PRO A 5 -22.04 2.90 -23.56
C PRO A 5 -21.89 4.39 -23.93
N PRO A 6 -22.55 4.86 -25.00
CA PRO A 6 -22.46 6.25 -25.46
C PRO A 6 -23.02 7.28 -24.46
N ASP A 7 -23.72 6.83 -23.43
CA ASP A 7 -24.31 7.61 -22.34
C ASP A 7 -23.65 7.34 -20.98
N TYR A 8 -22.45 6.74 -20.99
CA TYR A 8 -21.69 6.41 -19.78
C TYR A 8 -21.41 7.62 -18.89
N ASP A 9 -21.25 8.80 -19.49
CA ASP A 9 -20.98 10.07 -18.83
C ASP A 9 -22.24 10.77 -18.29
N LYS A 10 -23.44 10.22 -18.52
CA LYS A 10 -24.72 10.84 -18.15
C LYS A 10 -25.34 10.26 -16.88
N HIS A 11 -24.93 9.06 -16.47
CA HIS A 11 -25.57 8.33 -15.38
C HIS A 11 -24.58 8.04 -14.27
N ASP A 12 -24.96 8.38 -13.03
CA ASP A 12 -24.15 8.06 -11.87
C ASP A 12 -23.89 6.55 -11.79
N PRO A 13 -22.64 6.14 -11.52
CA PRO A 13 -22.30 4.74 -11.44
C PRO A 13 -23.03 4.07 -10.28
N GLU A 14 -23.54 2.88 -10.50
CA GLU A 14 -24.09 2.08 -9.42
C GLU A 14 -22.99 1.69 -8.42
N GLN A 15 -23.33 1.61 -7.13
CA GLN A 15 -22.41 1.15 -6.08
C GLN A 15 -21.72 -0.18 -6.46
N LYS A 16 -22.44 -1.10 -7.10
CA LYS A 16 -21.93 -2.39 -7.55
C LYS A 16 -20.83 -2.25 -8.61
N GLN A 17 -20.92 -1.26 -9.49
CA GLN A 17 -19.91 -0.99 -10.51
C GLN A 17 -18.65 -0.43 -9.87
N ILE A 18 -18.79 0.53 -8.96
CA ILE A 18 -17.67 1.10 -8.19
C ILE A 18 -16.98 -0.02 -7.39
N TYR A 19 -17.74 -0.82 -6.65
CA TYR A 19 -17.21 -1.94 -5.86
C TYR A 19 -16.46 -2.95 -6.74
N ARG A 20 -17.02 -3.34 -7.90
CA ARG A 20 -16.35 -4.26 -8.82
C ARG A 20 -15.03 -3.70 -9.34
N PHE A 21 -15.00 -2.40 -9.67
CA PHE A 21 -13.79 -1.74 -10.14
C PHE A 21 -12.69 -1.76 -9.07
N VAL A 22 -13.00 -1.28 -7.87
CA VAL A 22 -12.06 -1.27 -6.73
C VAL A 22 -11.61 -2.69 -6.39
N ARG A 23 -12.55 -3.64 -6.25
CA ARG A 23 -12.24 -5.04 -5.93
C ARG A 23 -11.32 -5.69 -6.97
N THR A 24 -11.51 -5.38 -8.25
CA THR A 24 -10.66 -5.93 -9.32
C THR A 24 -9.22 -5.47 -9.15
N LEU A 25 -9.02 -4.17 -8.89
CA LEU A 25 -7.68 -3.61 -8.66
C LEU A 25 -7.04 -4.19 -7.39
N PHE A 26 -7.77 -4.18 -6.26
CA PHE A 26 -7.26 -4.70 -4.99
C PHE A 26 -6.91 -6.19 -5.06
N SER A 27 -7.75 -6.99 -5.72
CA SER A 27 -7.48 -8.42 -5.86
C SER A 27 -6.32 -8.73 -6.79
N ALA A 28 -6.16 -7.97 -7.88
CA ALA A 28 -5.12 -8.23 -8.87
C ALA A 28 -3.75 -7.70 -8.41
N ALA A 29 -3.72 -6.53 -7.78
CA ALA A 29 -2.51 -5.92 -7.23
C ALA A 29 -2.21 -6.37 -5.78
N GLN A 30 -3.03 -7.26 -5.21
CA GLN A 30 -2.89 -7.80 -3.84
C GLN A 30 -2.85 -6.73 -2.74
N LEU A 31 -3.60 -5.63 -2.94
CA LEU A 31 -3.61 -4.50 -2.02
C LEU A 31 -4.33 -4.83 -0.70
N THR A 32 -3.83 -4.25 0.37
CA THR A 32 -4.33 -4.46 1.74
C THR A 32 -5.50 -3.54 2.09
N ALA A 33 -6.23 -3.84 3.18
CA ALA A 33 -7.36 -3.00 3.61
C ALA A 33 -6.90 -1.60 4.04
N GLU A 34 -5.68 -1.51 4.55
CA GLU A 34 -5.03 -0.29 4.96
C GLU A 34 -4.78 0.65 3.75
N CYS A 35 -4.43 0.09 2.59
CA CYS A 35 -4.35 0.84 1.34
C CYS A 35 -5.71 1.42 0.91
N ALA A 36 -6.82 0.74 1.19
CA ALA A 36 -8.17 1.28 0.93
C ALA A 36 -8.47 2.51 1.80
N ILE A 37 -8.02 2.52 3.05
CA ILE A 37 -8.19 3.67 3.95
C ILE A 37 -7.38 4.86 3.45
N VAL A 38 -6.12 4.64 3.06
CA VAL A 38 -5.27 5.69 2.48
C VAL A 38 -5.86 6.23 1.16
N THR A 39 -6.39 5.35 0.31
CA THR A 39 -7.11 5.74 -0.91
C THR A 39 -8.26 6.69 -0.60
N LEU A 40 -9.06 6.39 0.43
CA LEU A 40 -10.19 7.24 0.84
C LEU A 40 -9.72 8.61 1.34
N VAL A 41 -8.62 8.67 2.09
CA VAL A 41 -8.00 9.94 2.52
C VAL A 41 -7.61 10.79 1.31
N TYR A 42 -7.00 10.19 0.29
CA TYR A 42 -6.59 10.90 -0.92
C TYR A 42 -7.78 11.39 -1.76
N LEU A 43 -8.86 10.61 -1.83
CA LEU A 43 -10.10 11.06 -2.47
C LEU A 43 -10.68 12.29 -1.79
N GLU A 44 -10.79 12.29 -0.45
CA GLU A 44 -11.34 13.44 0.28
C GLU A 44 -10.44 14.67 0.18
N ARG A 45 -9.12 14.49 0.24
CA ARG A 45 -8.16 15.59 0.00
C ARG A 45 -8.31 16.18 -1.39
N LEU A 46 -8.44 15.35 -2.43
CA LEU A 46 -8.62 15.82 -3.79
C LEU A 46 -9.91 16.64 -3.94
N LEU A 47 -11.03 16.13 -3.43
CA LEU A 47 -12.31 16.83 -3.43
C LEU A 47 -12.22 18.19 -2.70
N THR A 48 -11.44 18.26 -1.63
CA THR A 48 -11.30 19.48 -0.81
C THR A 48 -10.32 20.49 -1.42
N TYR A 49 -9.19 20.03 -1.97
CA TYR A 49 -8.09 20.91 -2.41
C TYR A 49 -8.23 21.34 -3.87
N ALA A 50 -8.71 20.44 -4.73
CA ALA A 50 -8.79 20.71 -6.16
C ALA A 50 -10.12 21.32 -6.59
N GLU A 51 -11.12 21.39 -5.68
CA GLU A 51 -12.49 21.80 -5.99
C GLU A 51 -13.07 21.03 -7.20
N ILE A 52 -12.62 19.78 -7.38
CA ILE A 52 -13.09 18.88 -8.43
C ILE A 52 -14.22 18.04 -7.86
N ASP A 53 -15.40 18.13 -8.48
CA ASP A 53 -16.50 17.24 -8.19
C ASP A 53 -16.33 15.88 -8.88
N ILE A 54 -16.66 14.80 -8.16
CA ILE A 54 -16.77 13.47 -8.76
C ILE A 54 -18.09 13.41 -9.53
N CYS A 55 -18.01 13.05 -10.81
CA CYS A 55 -19.13 12.90 -11.72
C CYS A 55 -19.02 11.60 -12.54
N PRO A 56 -20.08 11.20 -13.26
CA PRO A 56 -20.09 9.96 -14.05
C PRO A 56 -18.90 9.83 -15.02
N ALA A 57 -18.44 10.94 -15.59
CA ALA A 57 -17.37 10.95 -16.58
C ALA A 57 -15.97 10.72 -15.97
N ASN A 58 -15.73 11.15 -14.72
CA ASN A 58 -14.37 11.22 -14.15
C ASN A 58 -14.12 10.24 -12.99
N TRP A 59 -15.15 9.66 -12.37
CA TRP A 59 -15.01 8.89 -11.13
C TRP A 59 -14.00 7.75 -11.25
N LYS A 60 -13.97 7.01 -12.38
CA LYS A 60 -13.02 5.91 -12.57
C LYS A 60 -11.58 6.39 -12.55
N ARG A 61 -11.30 7.51 -13.21
CA ARG A 61 -9.96 8.09 -13.30
C ARG A 61 -9.52 8.63 -11.94
N ILE A 62 -10.41 9.30 -11.22
CA ILE A 62 -10.14 9.81 -9.86
C ILE A 62 -9.87 8.65 -8.89
N VAL A 63 -10.73 7.62 -8.87
CA VAL A 63 -10.53 6.44 -8.00
C VAL A 63 -9.26 5.69 -8.37
N LEU A 64 -8.96 5.52 -9.66
CA LEU A 64 -7.72 4.89 -10.11
C LEU A 64 -6.49 5.66 -9.64
N GLY A 65 -6.45 6.98 -9.83
CA GLY A 65 -5.32 7.82 -9.41
C GLY A 65 -5.08 7.75 -7.89
N ALA A 66 -6.14 7.76 -7.09
CA ALA A 66 -6.05 7.63 -5.64
C ALA A 66 -5.47 6.26 -5.23
N ILE A 67 -5.92 5.17 -5.86
CA ILE A 67 -5.44 3.80 -5.58
C ILE A 67 -3.97 3.66 -5.99
N LEU A 68 -3.59 4.16 -7.16
CA LEU A 68 -2.22 4.12 -7.65
C LEU A 68 -1.27 4.77 -6.63
N LEU A 69 -1.56 6.00 -6.20
CA LEU A 69 -0.72 6.68 -5.21
C LEU A 69 -0.74 5.99 -3.85
N ALA A 70 -1.91 5.56 -3.37
CA ALA A 70 -2.02 4.87 -2.08
C ALA A 70 -1.18 3.59 -2.06
N SER A 71 -1.24 2.80 -3.14
CA SER A 71 -0.47 1.57 -3.27
C SER A 71 1.04 1.80 -3.27
N LYS A 72 1.53 2.92 -3.79
CA LYS A 72 2.97 3.24 -3.81
C LYS A 72 3.50 3.76 -2.49
N VAL A 73 2.66 4.48 -1.75
CA VAL A 73 3.05 5.12 -0.48
C VAL A 73 2.91 4.17 0.70
N TRP A 74 1.89 3.31 0.66
CA TRP A 74 1.54 2.45 1.79
C TRP A 74 2.03 1.00 1.65
N ASP A 75 2.17 0.49 0.43
CA ASP A 75 2.59 -0.90 0.21
C ASP A 75 4.12 -1.01 0.10
N ASP A 76 4.72 -1.87 0.93
CA ASP A 76 6.15 -2.18 0.85
C ASP A 76 6.50 -2.99 -0.41
N GLN A 77 5.52 -3.64 -1.04
CA GLN A 77 5.65 -4.29 -2.34
C GLN A 77 5.07 -3.39 -3.43
N ALA A 78 5.84 -2.37 -3.82
CA ALA A 78 5.39 -1.42 -4.83
C ALA A 78 5.06 -2.12 -6.16
N VAL A 79 3.79 -2.00 -6.56
CA VAL A 79 3.29 -2.43 -7.87
C VAL A 79 3.64 -1.36 -8.91
N TRP A 80 4.18 -1.77 -10.05
CA TRP A 80 4.62 -0.85 -11.09
C TRP A 80 3.44 -0.47 -11.98
N ASN A 81 3.49 0.71 -12.62
CA ASN A 81 2.39 1.16 -13.49
C ASN A 81 2.12 0.18 -14.66
N VAL A 82 3.15 -0.54 -15.13
CA VAL A 82 3.01 -1.60 -16.15
C VAL A 82 2.13 -2.76 -15.68
N ASP A 83 2.13 -3.09 -14.39
CA ASP A 83 1.29 -4.15 -13.82
C ASP A 83 -0.18 -3.72 -13.84
N TYR A 84 -0.45 -2.44 -13.56
CA TYR A 84 -1.80 -1.87 -13.67
C TYR A 84 -2.32 -1.85 -15.12
N CYS A 85 -1.46 -1.64 -16.12
CA CYS A 85 -1.83 -1.77 -17.54
C CYS A 85 -2.19 -3.22 -17.94
N GLN A 86 -1.64 -4.23 -17.26
CA GLN A 86 -2.04 -5.63 -17.48
C GLN A 86 -3.45 -5.91 -16.96
N ILE A 87 -3.84 -5.23 -15.88
CA ILE A 87 -5.19 -5.30 -15.29
C ILE A 87 -6.18 -4.51 -16.16
N LEU A 88 -5.82 -3.26 -16.52
CA LEU A 88 -6.62 -2.33 -17.29
C LEU A 88 -6.07 -2.21 -18.72
N LYS A 89 -6.36 -3.21 -19.54
CA LYS A 89 -5.79 -3.38 -20.89
C LYS A 89 -6.04 -2.22 -21.88
N ASP A 90 -6.97 -1.33 -21.56
CA ASP A 90 -7.33 -0.18 -22.39
C ASP A 90 -6.55 1.10 -21.99
N ILE A 91 -5.59 1.01 -21.07
CA ILE A 91 -4.80 2.13 -20.56
C ILE A 91 -3.31 1.91 -20.85
N THR A 92 -2.64 2.93 -21.41
CA THR A 92 -1.19 2.87 -21.68
C THR A 92 -0.37 3.26 -20.45
N VAL A 93 0.91 2.90 -20.45
CA VAL A 93 1.82 3.23 -19.33
C VAL A 93 2.03 4.74 -19.23
N GLU A 94 2.06 5.44 -20.37
CA GLU A 94 2.18 6.90 -20.45
C GLU A 94 0.97 7.58 -19.80
N ASP A 95 -0.24 7.08 -20.08
CA ASP A 95 -1.47 7.59 -19.48
C ASP A 95 -1.51 7.35 -17.95
N MET A 96 -1.03 6.19 -17.48
CA MET A 96 -0.90 5.92 -16.04
C MET A 96 0.10 6.86 -15.36
N ASN A 97 1.28 7.07 -15.96
CA ASN A 97 2.31 7.95 -15.43
C ASN A 97 1.81 9.40 -15.36
N GLU A 98 1.09 9.85 -16.39
CA GLU A 98 0.52 11.19 -16.42
C GLU A 98 -0.60 11.35 -15.38
N LEU A 99 -1.46 10.35 -15.23
CA LEU A 99 -2.50 10.34 -14.19
C LEU A 99 -1.89 10.47 -12.79
N GLU A 100 -0.82 9.73 -12.51
CA GLU A 100 -0.11 9.79 -11.24
C GLU A 100 0.50 11.17 -10.98
N ARG A 101 1.15 11.74 -12.00
CA ARG A 101 1.73 13.09 -11.92
C ARG A 101 0.66 14.14 -11.62
N GLN A 102 -0.45 14.11 -12.36
CA GLN A 102 -1.56 15.03 -12.15
C GLN A 102 -2.17 14.87 -10.75
N PHE A 103 -2.36 13.63 -10.28
CA PHE A 103 -2.95 13.41 -8.97
C PHE A 103 -2.04 13.94 -7.84
N LEU A 104 -0.72 13.79 -7.95
CA LEU A 104 0.23 14.38 -7.00
C LEU A 104 0.15 15.90 -6.97
N GLU A 105 0.04 16.54 -8.14
CA GLU A 105 -0.11 17.99 -8.26
C GLU A 105 -1.41 18.48 -7.62
N LEU A 106 -2.53 17.78 -7.86
CA LEU A 106 -3.82 18.08 -7.24
C LEU A 106 -3.81 17.91 -5.72
N LEU A 107 -3.04 16.94 -5.21
CA LEU A 107 -2.81 16.78 -3.77
C LEU A 107 -1.79 17.77 -3.20
N GLN A 108 -1.18 18.62 -4.03
CA GLN A 108 -0.07 19.50 -3.65
C GLN A 108 1.06 18.74 -2.97
N PHE A 109 1.32 17.51 -3.42
CA PHE A 109 2.28 16.57 -2.83
C PHE A 109 2.05 16.25 -1.34
N ASN A 110 0.86 16.55 -0.80
CA ASN A 110 0.47 16.16 0.55
C ASN A 110 0.06 14.69 0.60
N ILE A 111 1.05 13.80 0.49
CA ILE A 111 0.86 12.33 0.51
C ILE A 111 1.00 11.73 1.92
N ASN A 112 1.55 12.47 2.88
CA ASN A 112 1.71 11.95 4.22
C ASN A 112 0.34 11.76 4.89
N VAL A 113 0.08 10.57 5.42
CA VAL A 113 -1.13 10.26 6.20
C VAL A 113 -0.70 10.00 7.65
N PRO A 114 -0.86 10.98 8.56
CA PRO A 114 -0.57 10.77 9.97
C PRO A 114 -1.43 9.65 10.56
N SER A 115 -0.90 8.92 11.56
CA SER A 115 -1.63 7.84 12.21
C SER A 115 -2.97 8.28 12.81
N SER A 116 -3.07 9.52 13.29
CA SER A 116 -4.33 10.10 13.78
C SER A 116 -5.39 10.24 12.69
N VAL A 117 -4.98 10.65 11.49
CA VAL A 117 -5.86 10.73 10.33
C VAL A 117 -6.31 9.34 9.94
N TYR A 118 -5.37 8.40 9.76
CA TYR A 118 -5.70 7.01 9.45
C TYR A 118 -6.70 6.42 10.47
N ALA A 119 -6.44 6.59 11.77
CA ALA A 119 -7.30 6.07 12.83
C ALA A 119 -8.71 6.65 12.76
N LYS A 120 -8.84 7.96 12.48
CA LYS A 120 -10.14 8.61 12.29
C LYS A 120 -10.94 7.91 11.17
N TYR A 121 -10.37 7.78 9.97
CA TYR A 121 -11.05 7.13 8.85
C TYR A 121 -11.38 5.66 9.13
N TYR A 122 -10.50 4.94 9.80
CA TYR A 122 -10.76 3.56 10.22
C TYR A 122 -12.01 3.46 11.12
N PHE A 123 -12.09 4.29 12.16
CA PHE A 123 -13.22 4.26 13.09
C PHE A 123 -14.52 4.78 12.46
N ASP A 124 -14.44 5.78 11.58
CA ASP A 124 -15.59 6.29 10.84
C ASP A 124 -16.16 5.21 9.91
N LEU A 125 -15.31 4.53 9.13
CA LEU A 125 -15.71 3.42 8.27
C LEU A 125 -16.29 2.24 9.05
N ARG A 126 -15.69 1.93 10.22
CA ARG A 126 -16.18 0.86 11.09
C ARG A 126 -17.58 1.18 11.61
N SER A 127 -17.79 2.41 12.09
CA SER A 127 -19.09 2.89 12.57
C SER A 127 -20.14 2.85 11.44
N LEU A 128 -19.75 3.24 10.23
CA LEU A 128 -20.60 3.17 9.03
C LEU A 128 -20.96 1.73 8.67
N ALA A 129 -20.00 0.80 8.74
CA ALA A 129 -20.24 -0.62 8.49
C ALA A 129 -21.22 -1.21 9.53
N GLU A 130 -21.06 -0.88 10.81
CA GLU A 130 -21.96 -1.30 11.89
C GLU A 130 -23.38 -0.77 11.65
N ALA A 131 -23.53 0.52 11.32
CA ALA A 131 -24.82 1.13 11.00
C ALA A 131 -25.53 0.49 9.78
N ASN A 132 -24.77 -0.09 8.85
CA ASN A 132 -25.28 -0.74 7.64
C ASN A 132 -25.36 -2.27 7.75
N ASN A 133 -25.20 -2.85 8.95
CA ASN A 133 -25.18 -4.31 9.18
C ASN A 133 -24.10 -5.05 8.36
N LEU A 134 -23.01 -4.35 8.02
CA LEU A 134 -21.81 -4.89 7.38
C LEU A 134 -20.70 -5.19 8.40
N SER A 135 -21.03 -5.17 9.69
CA SER A 135 -20.09 -5.39 10.79
C SER A 135 -19.37 -6.73 10.63
N PHE A 136 -18.05 -6.67 10.57
CA PHE A 136 -17.21 -7.84 10.72
C PHE A 136 -17.02 -8.07 12.21
N PRO A 137 -17.51 -9.19 12.78
CA PRO A 137 -17.22 -9.50 14.17
C PRO A 137 -15.69 -9.56 14.32
N LEU A 138 -15.14 -8.77 15.25
CA LEU A 138 -13.79 -9.01 15.72
C LEU A 138 -13.83 -10.34 16.46
N GLU A 139 -13.54 -11.43 15.77
CA GLU A 139 -13.29 -12.68 16.46
C GLU A 139 -12.05 -12.48 17.35
N PRO A 140 -12.17 -12.69 18.67
CA PRO A 140 -11.00 -12.74 19.53
C PRO A 140 -9.99 -13.72 18.92
N LEU A 141 -8.69 -13.40 19.02
CA LEU A 141 -7.64 -14.26 18.52
C LEU A 141 -7.81 -15.66 19.13
N SER A 142 -8.23 -16.65 18.32
CA SER A 142 -8.45 -18.00 18.80
C SER A 142 -7.13 -18.61 19.30
N ARG A 143 -7.18 -19.52 20.28
CA ARG A 143 -5.99 -20.22 20.77
C ARG A 143 -5.21 -20.87 19.62
N ASP A 144 -5.92 -21.50 18.68
CA ASP A 144 -5.29 -22.14 17.52
C ASP A 144 -4.57 -21.13 16.61
N ARG A 145 -5.18 -19.96 16.39
CA ARG A 145 -4.57 -18.89 15.58
C ARG A 145 -3.38 -18.27 16.30
N ALA A 146 -3.45 -18.10 17.62
CA ALA A 146 -2.35 -17.66 18.46
C ALA A 146 -1.17 -18.65 18.42
N TYR A 147 -1.42 -19.95 18.60
CA TYR A 147 -0.37 -20.98 18.53
C TYR A 147 0.27 -21.06 17.14
N LYS A 148 -0.51 -20.96 16.07
CA LYS A 148 0.03 -20.92 14.69
C LYS A 148 0.95 -19.71 14.49
N LEU A 149 0.52 -18.52 14.94
CA LEU A 149 1.32 -17.31 14.85
C LEU A 149 2.61 -17.42 15.66
N GLU A 150 2.54 -17.98 16.87
CA GLU A 150 3.73 -18.22 17.70
C GLU A 150 4.71 -19.19 17.03
N ALA A 151 4.22 -20.30 16.46
CA ALA A 151 5.04 -21.25 15.73
C ALA A 151 5.73 -20.61 14.51
N ILE A 152 4.99 -19.80 13.73
CA ILE A 152 5.55 -19.05 12.59
C ILE A 152 6.63 -18.07 13.06
N SER A 153 6.39 -17.34 14.15
CA SER A 153 7.35 -16.39 14.73
C SER A 153 8.67 -17.09 15.12
N ARG A 154 8.58 -18.23 15.80
CA ARG A 154 9.76 -19.03 16.19
C ARG A 154 10.57 -19.47 14.97
N LEU A 155 9.91 -19.96 13.92
CA LEU A 155 10.58 -20.37 12.68
C LEU A 155 11.30 -19.20 11.99
N CYS A 156 10.70 -18.00 11.98
CA CYS A 156 11.34 -16.81 11.44
C CYS A 156 12.55 -16.38 12.27
N GLU A 157 12.47 -16.41 13.61
CA GLU A 157 13.62 -16.13 14.48
C GLU A 157 14.77 -17.11 14.27
N ASP A 158 14.48 -18.40 14.16
CA ASP A 158 15.51 -19.43 13.97
C ASP A 158 16.23 -19.26 12.62
N LYS A 159 15.47 -19.03 11.55
CA LYS A 159 16.05 -18.65 10.25
C LYS A 159 16.94 -17.43 10.36
N TYR A 160 16.48 -16.37 11.03
CA TYR A 160 17.27 -15.14 11.20
C TYR A 160 18.56 -15.38 12.00
N LYS A 161 18.49 -16.16 13.09
CA LYS A 161 19.66 -16.56 13.88
C LYS A 161 20.65 -17.37 13.05
N ASP A 162 20.17 -18.27 12.19
CA ASP A 162 21.02 -19.08 11.32
C ASP A 162 21.66 -18.26 10.20
N PHE A 163 20.92 -17.33 9.57
CA PHE A 163 21.49 -16.36 8.63
C PHE A 163 22.57 -15.50 9.30
N ARG A 164 22.35 -15.03 10.52
CA ARG A 164 23.33 -14.25 11.29
C ARG A 164 24.57 -15.07 11.64
N LYS A 165 24.41 -16.33 12.05
CA LYS A 165 25.53 -17.25 12.31
C LYS A 165 26.31 -17.56 11.04
N ALA A 166 25.63 -17.78 9.90
CA ALA A 166 26.26 -18.03 8.60
C ALA A 166 27.03 -16.79 8.10
N ALA A 167 26.47 -15.59 8.26
CA ALA A 167 27.15 -14.33 7.94
C ALA A 167 28.40 -14.12 8.81
N LYS A 168 28.33 -14.41 10.11
CA LYS A 168 29.47 -14.33 11.04
C LYS A 168 30.58 -15.34 10.73
N LYS A 169 30.23 -16.51 10.16
CA LYS A 169 31.20 -17.49 9.65
C LYS A 169 31.86 -17.05 8.34
N ARG A 170 31.17 -16.25 7.51
CA ARG A 170 31.69 -15.74 6.22
C ARG A 170 32.59 -14.50 6.38
N SER A 171 32.54 -13.79 7.50
CA SER A 171 33.35 -12.59 7.76
C SER A 171 34.70 -12.87 8.42
N VAL A 172 35.21 -14.10 8.41
CA VAL A 172 36.57 -14.41 8.90
C VAL A 172 37.56 -14.20 7.75
N SER A 173 37.93 -12.95 7.48
CA SER A 173 38.95 -12.61 6.48
C SER A 173 40.08 -11.82 7.14
N ALA A 174 41.26 -12.45 7.15
CA ALA A 174 42.62 -11.91 7.27
C ALA A 174 43.05 -11.11 8.53
N ASP A 175 43.03 -11.73 9.71
CA ASP A 175 43.76 -11.24 10.90
C ASP A 175 44.98 -12.11 11.30
N ASN A 176 45.57 -12.84 10.35
CA ASN A 176 46.83 -13.59 10.56
C ASN A 176 48.01 -12.97 9.78
N LEU A 177 48.14 -11.64 9.81
CA LEU A 177 49.42 -10.98 9.56
C LEU A 177 50.04 -10.59 10.90
N THR A 178 50.97 -11.42 11.36
CA THR A 178 51.94 -11.09 12.39
C THR A 178 52.73 -9.86 11.96
N VAL A 179 52.30 -8.67 12.37
CA VAL A 179 53.14 -7.48 12.37
C VAL A 179 53.66 -7.32 13.79
N VAL A 180 54.94 -7.65 13.98
CA VAL A 180 55.69 -7.31 15.18
C VAL A 180 55.66 -5.78 15.32
N ARG A 181 54.79 -5.26 16.18
CA ARG A 181 54.75 -3.84 16.53
C ARG A 181 55.80 -3.59 17.60
N TRP A 182 57.00 -3.21 17.17
CA TRP A 182 58.00 -2.63 18.08
C TRP A 182 57.48 -1.26 18.55
N SER A 183 57.46 -1.02 19.85
CA SER A 183 57.15 0.28 20.44
C SER A 183 58.18 0.54 21.54
N PRO A 184 59.13 1.47 21.37
CA PRO A 184 59.97 1.88 22.46
C PRO A 184 59.15 2.77 23.41
N ALA A 185 59.07 2.38 24.68
CA ALA A 185 58.58 3.25 25.73
C ALA A 185 59.64 4.34 25.99
N ILE A 186 59.25 5.61 25.85
CA ILE A 186 60.06 6.73 26.36
C ILE A 186 59.47 7.12 27.71
N ILE A 187 60.29 6.97 28.73
CA ILE A 187 60.02 7.40 30.10
C ILE A 187 60.80 8.70 30.31
N SER A 188 60.09 9.73 30.77
CA SER A 188 60.52 11.11 31.11
C SER A 188 60.70 12.09 29.95
#